data_AF-A0A5P2QRB7-F1
#
_entry.id   AF-A0A5P2QRB7-F1
#
_cell.length_a   1.000
_cell.length_b   1.000
_cell.length_c   1.000
_cell.angle_alpha   90.00
_cell.angle_beta   90.00
_cell.angle_gamma   90.00
#
_symmetry.space_group_name_H-M   'P 1'
#
loop_
_entity.id
_entity.type
_entity.pdbx_description
1 polymer ?
#
loop_
_entity_poly.entity_id
_entity_poly.type
_entity_poly.pdbx_seq_one_letter_code
_entity_poly.pdbx_strand_id
1 'polypeptide(L)'
;MEQQTGLYVAGQWQRGETEIENRNPSDLADVIGHYAQATVAQVDQAIAAARKAQPLWWAAGIQKRHDVLMAIGTELMVRADEIGRIISREEGKPLAEGRGEVYRAGQFFTWFAAEALRLAGERVESVRPGIGIEVRRDPVGIVAVISPWNFPIATPAWKIAPALAYGNAVLWKPANLTSASAVALTEIIARQDIPVGLFNLVPGAGRDIGQRLIESPALDAITFTGSVPVGRAIAASAIVNMTKLQMEMGSKNPMVIMDDADLDLAVAHACNSAFGGTGQKCTAANRRNGVAAKRVKGSDGEVPLLVPRDRDGSFEPELVKKGQTRIDGVDDKIIGLYAAGLSVRDIQAHLEELYGLRVSPDLISRVTDAVLGEVREWQHRALDRMYPIVIFDALRVKIRDADSRMVKNKAVYIALGVTREGEREVLGLWIADNEGAKFWLSVMNELRNRGVQDILIAVVDGLKGFPEAITTAFPETMVQTCIVHLIRHSMNFCSWKDRKAVAADLRPIYEAPTAEEAARQLEVFEEKWAGKYPSIAPAWRRVWAEVTPFYAFSAAIRKIIYTTNAVESLNRVLRKTLKTKGSFPTEEAATKLIFLAIRNFEKGGRAVREWVAARNQLAIMFAGRFDA
;
A
#
# COMPACT_ATOMS: atom_id res chain seq x y z
N MET A 1 21.11 -50.86 20.52
CA MET A 1 20.67 -49.62 21.19
C MET A 1 19.20 -49.46 20.90
N GLU A 2 18.36 -49.25 21.91
CA GLU A 2 16.97 -48.84 21.68
C GLU A 2 16.94 -47.56 20.84
N GLN A 3 16.05 -47.51 19.86
CA GLN A 3 15.85 -46.35 19.00
C GLN A 3 15.37 -45.19 19.87
N GLN A 4 16.10 -44.08 19.88
CA GLN A 4 15.66 -42.87 20.57
C GLN A 4 14.42 -42.30 19.87
N THR A 5 13.39 -41.95 20.65
CA THR A 5 12.13 -41.37 20.14
C THR A 5 11.62 -40.19 20.98
N GLY A 6 12.34 -39.83 22.03
CA GLY A 6 12.01 -38.71 22.91
C GLY A 6 12.30 -37.34 22.29
N LEU A 7 11.92 -36.30 23.02
CA LEU A 7 12.36 -34.92 22.77
C LEU A 7 13.63 -34.63 23.59
N TYR A 8 14.42 -33.63 23.18
CA TYR A 8 15.69 -33.31 23.84
C TYR A 8 15.60 -31.91 24.45
N VAL A 9 15.48 -31.83 25.78
CA VAL A 9 15.28 -30.57 26.50
C VAL A 9 16.21 -30.51 27.69
N ALA A 10 16.91 -29.37 27.83
CA ALA A 10 17.84 -29.12 28.92
C ALA A 10 18.90 -30.21 29.08
N GLY A 11 19.45 -30.70 27.96
CA GLY A 11 20.51 -31.71 27.94
C GLY A 11 20.05 -33.15 28.13
N GLN A 12 18.74 -33.39 28.23
CA GLN A 12 18.19 -34.71 28.54
C GLN A 12 17.15 -35.13 27.52
N TRP A 13 17.15 -36.42 27.19
CA TRP A 13 16.05 -37.06 26.47
C TRP A 13 14.87 -37.28 27.41
N GLN A 14 13.72 -36.73 27.04
CA GLN A 14 12.49 -36.78 27.82
C GLN A 14 11.37 -37.40 27.00
N ARG A 15 10.38 -37.98 27.70
CA ARG A 15 9.12 -38.37 27.08
C ARG A 15 8.19 -37.16 26.96
N GLY A 16 7.32 -37.20 25.97
CA GLY A 16 6.21 -36.26 25.83
C GLY A 16 4.95 -36.76 26.52
N GLU A 17 3.89 -35.94 26.55
CA GLU A 17 2.56 -36.39 26.98
C GLU A 17 1.88 -37.27 25.93
N THR A 18 2.20 -37.03 24.65
CA THR A 18 1.66 -37.78 23.52
C THR A 18 2.78 -38.16 22.57
N GLU A 19 2.50 -39.13 21.71
CA GLU A 19 3.40 -39.54 20.65
C GLU A 19 2.67 -39.47 19.31
N ILE A 20 3.41 -39.25 18.23
CA ILE A 20 2.90 -39.39 16.88
C ILE A 20 3.56 -40.56 16.20
N GLU A 21 2.76 -41.30 15.46
CA GLU A 21 3.26 -42.34 14.58
C GLU A 21 3.97 -41.71 13.38
N ASN A 22 5.16 -42.20 13.09
CA ASN A 22 5.90 -41.90 11.88
C ASN A 22 5.89 -43.14 10.96
N ARG A 23 5.35 -42.99 9.76
CA ARG A 23 5.04 -44.10 8.86
C ARG A 23 5.67 -43.85 7.50
N ASN A 24 6.19 -44.92 6.91
CA ASN A 24 6.79 -44.86 5.58
C ASN A 24 5.73 -44.57 4.52
N PRO A 25 5.87 -43.51 3.70
CA PRO A 25 4.88 -43.16 2.69
C PRO A 25 4.87 -44.12 1.49
N SER A 26 5.93 -44.92 1.30
CA SER A 26 6.03 -45.93 0.22
C SER A 26 5.49 -47.30 0.63
N ASP A 27 5.42 -47.57 1.94
CA ASP A 27 4.82 -48.78 2.51
C ASP A 27 4.08 -48.41 3.79
N LEU A 28 2.75 -48.29 3.71
CA LEU A 28 1.94 -47.90 4.85
C LEU A 28 1.88 -48.99 5.93
N ALA A 29 2.36 -50.22 5.73
CA ALA A 29 2.48 -51.18 6.84
C ALA A 29 3.74 -50.91 7.69
N ASP A 30 4.70 -50.18 7.14
CA ASP A 30 6.01 -49.93 7.73
C ASP A 30 5.98 -48.72 8.68
N VAL A 31 5.87 -49.00 9.98
CA VAL A 31 5.95 -48.00 11.06
C VAL A 31 7.42 -47.79 11.45
N ILE A 32 7.90 -46.55 11.31
CA ILE A 32 9.27 -46.16 11.60
C ILE A 32 9.50 -45.95 13.09
N GLY A 33 8.47 -45.49 13.80
CA GLY A 33 8.48 -45.32 15.25
C GLY A 33 7.36 -44.42 15.74
N HIS A 34 7.22 -44.33 17.06
CA HIS A 34 6.32 -43.40 17.74
C HIS A 34 7.17 -42.34 18.45
N TYR A 35 7.00 -41.08 18.05
CA TYR A 35 7.87 -39.98 18.47
C TYR A 35 7.14 -39.04 19.41
N ALA A 36 7.78 -38.75 20.55
CA ALA A 36 7.24 -37.86 21.58
C ALA A 36 6.86 -36.49 21.00
N GLN A 37 5.81 -35.89 21.56
CA GLN A 37 5.41 -34.51 21.33
C GLN A 37 5.61 -33.71 22.62
N ALA A 38 6.27 -32.56 22.51
CA ALA A 38 6.49 -31.66 23.63
C ALA A 38 5.17 -31.08 24.14
N THR A 39 5.17 -30.75 25.42
CA THR A 39 4.16 -29.90 26.04
C THR A 39 4.63 -28.45 26.07
N VAL A 40 3.70 -27.51 26.31
CA VAL A 40 4.05 -26.10 26.53
C VAL A 40 5.02 -25.93 27.70
N ALA A 41 4.86 -26.70 28.78
CA ALA A 41 5.76 -26.66 29.93
C ALA A 41 7.19 -27.10 29.57
N GLN A 42 7.34 -28.10 28.69
CA GLN A 42 8.66 -28.53 28.20
C GLN A 42 9.29 -27.49 27.27
N VAL A 43 8.50 -26.75 26.49
CA VAL A 43 8.99 -25.59 25.73
C VAL A 43 9.50 -24.51 26.67
N ASP A 44 8.76 -24.20 27.73
CA ASP A 44 9.17 -23.20 28.74
C ASP A 44 10.47 -23.60 29.45
N GLN A 45 10.61 -24.89 29.79
CA GLN A 45 11.84 -25.45 30.32
C GLN A 45 13.00 -25.31 29.33
N ALA A 46 12.77 -25.59 28.04
CA ALA A 46 13.78 -25.43 26.99
C ALA A 46 14.23 -23.97 26.84
N ILE A 47 13.29 -23.01 26.87
CA ILE A 47 13.60 -21.57 26.83
C ILE A 47 14.43 -21.16 28.04
N ALA A 48 14.04 -21.58 29.24
CA ALA A 48 14.75 -21.27 30.47
C ALA A 48 16.18 -21.84 30.48
N ALA A 49 16.36 -23.06 29.97
CA ALA A 49 17.67 -23.68 29.83
C ALA A 49 18.54 -22.96 28.78
N ALA A 50 17.97 -22.66 27.60
CA ALA A 50 18.63 -21.91 26.54
C ALA A 50 19.12 -20.53 27.00
N ARG A 51 18.32 -19.83 27.82
CA ARG A 51 18.70 -18.52 28.36
C ARG A 51 19.94 -18.57 29.26
N LYS A 52 20.13 -19.67 30.00
CA LYS A 52 21.33 -19.89 30.81
C LYS A 52 22.53 -20.33 29.97
N ALA A 53 22.28 -21.16 28.96
CA ALA A 53 23.30 -21.75 28.10
C ALA A 53 23.93 -20.75 27.11
N GLN A 54 23.13 -19.83 26.56
CA GLN A 54 23.57 -18.94 25.49
C GLN A 54 24.78 -18.07 25.86
N PRO A 55 24.79 -17.37 27.03
CA PRO A 55 25.95 -16.56 27.40
C PRO A 55 27.23 -17.38 27.61
N LEU A 56 27.09 -18.60 28.15
CA LEU A 56 28.21 -19.53 28.33
C LEU A 56 28.79 -19.95 26.98
N TRP A 57 27.93 -20.22 26.00
CA TRP A 57 28.37 -20.59 24.65
C TRP A 57 29.04 -19.45 23.90
N TRP A 58 28.56 -18.22 24.07
CA TRP A 58 29.24 -17.05 23.51
C TRP A 58 30.64 -16.89 24.11
N ALA A 59 30.76 -17.04 25.43
CA ALA A 59 32.03 -16.95 26.17
C ALA A 59 33.00 -18.10 25.89
N ALA A 60 32.55 -19.25 25.38
CA ALA A 60 33.39 -20.41 25.07
C ALA A 60 34.46 -20.15 23.99
N GLY A 61 34.33 -19.05 23.24
CA GLY A 61 35.31 -18.61 22.25
C GLY A 61 35.14 -19.25 20.87
N ILE A 62 35.66 -18.58 19.84
CA ILE A 62 35.45 -18.94 18.42
C ILE A 62 36.01 -20.33 18.07
N GLN A 63 37.13 -20.74 18.67
CA GLN A 63 37.75 -22.04 18.38
C GLN A 63 36.87 -23.20 18.86
N LYS A 64 36.32 -23.11 20.07
CA LYS A 64 35.42 -24.13 20.60
C LYS A 64 34.18 -24.30 19.72
N ARG A 65 33.62 -23.20 19.24
CA ARG A 65 32.46 -23.21 18.32
C ARG A 65 32.82 -23.85 16.98
N HIS A 66 33.99 -23.51 16.41
CA HIS A 66 34.51 -24.16 15.22
C HIS A 66 34.62 -25.68 15.40
N ASP A 67 35.28 -26.15 16.44
CA ASP A 67 35.58 -27.58 16.62
C ASP A 67 34.31 -28.41 16.78
N VAL A 68 33.32 -27.90 17.54
CA VAL A 68 32.01 -28.53 17.68
C VAL A 68 31.28 -28.61 16.33
N LEU A 69 31.22 -27.50 15.58
CA LEU A 69 30.54 -27.48 14.28
C LEU A 69 31.23 -28.38 13.25
N MET A 70 32.57 -28.41 13.24
CA MET A 70 33.34 -29.34 12.42
C MET A 70 33.01 -30.79 12.76
N ALA A 71 32.98 -31.14 14.05
CA ALA A 71 32.66 -32.50 14.49
C ALA A 71 31.25 -32.93 14.05
N ILE A 72 30.24 -32.07 14.23
CA ILE A 72 28.86 -32.34 13.76
C ILE A 72 28.85 -32.57 12.24
N GLY A 73 29.51 -31.68 11.49
CA GLY A 73 29.52 -31.74 10.04
C GLY A 73 30.21 -32.99 9.51
N THR A 74 31.36 -33.36 10.08
CA THR A 74 32.09 -34.58 9.74
C THR A 74 31.29 -35.84 10.07
N GLU A 75 30.65 -35.89 11.25
CA GLU A 75 29.84 -37.05 11.63
C GLU A 75 28.63 -37.23 10.67
N LEU A 76 27.94 -36.14 10.31
CA LEU A 76 26.85 -36.20 9.33
C LEU A 76 27.32 -36.74 7.98
N MET A 77 28.48 -36.29 7.48
CA MET A 77 29.02 -36.78 6.21
C MET A 77 29.41 -38.27 6.28
N VAL A 78 29.98 -38.73 7.40
CA VAL A 78 30.32 -40.14 7.64
C VAL A 78 29.05 -41.01 7.71
N ARG A 79 28.00 -40.54 8.40
CA ARG A 79 26.73 -41.25 8.58
C ARG A 79 25.70 -40.97 7.49
N ALA A 80 26.11 -40.36 6.36
CA ALA A 80 25.19 -39.95 5.31
C ALA A 80 24.38 -41.11 4.70
N ASP A 81 24.98 -42.30 4.62
CA ASP A 81 24.31 -43.51 4.12
C ASP A 81 23.27 -44.05 5.11
N GLU A 82 23.59 -44.06 6.41
CA GLU A 82 22.69 -44.48 7.49
C GLU A 82 21.48 -43.55 7.59
N ILE A 83 21.71 -42.25 7.77
CA ILE A 83 20.66 -41.25 7.95
C ILE A 83 19.89 -41.06 6.63
N GLY A 84 20.57 -41.21 5.47
CA GLY A 84 19.91 -41.18 4.17
C GLY A 84 18.83 -42.26 4.02
N ARG A 85 19.04 -43.47 4.57
CA ARG A 85 18.00 -44.52 4.61
C ARG A 85 16.82 -44.11 5.49
N ILE A 86 17.07 -43.45 6.63
CA ILE A 86 16.00 -42.93 7.50
C ILE A 86 15.16 -41.92 6.73
N ILE A 87 15.79 -40.92 6.10
CA ILE A 87 15.08 -39.90 5.30
C ILE A 87 14.27 -40.55 4.18
N SER A 88 14.85 -41.50 3.44
CA SER A 88 14.13 -42.15 2.35
C SER A 88 12.92 -42.97 2.81
N ARG A 89 13.04 -43.64 3.96
CA ARG A 89 11.94 -44.40 4.55
C ARG A 89 10.86 -43.47 5.10
N GLU A 90 11.22 -42.32 5.66
CA GLU A 90 10.31 -41.40 6.36
C GLU A 90 9.67 -40.34 5.47
N GLU A 91 10.45 -39.68 4.62
CA GLU A 91 9.98 -38.60 3.74
C GLU A 91 9.56 -39.12 2.36
N GLY A 92 10.20 -40.19 1.88
CA GLY A 92 9.86 -40.88 0.62
C GLY A 92 10.80 -40.61 -0.57
N LYS A 93 11.79 -39.70 -0.45
CA LYS A 93 12.76 -39.48 -1.53
C LYS A 93 13.67 -40.68 -1.78
N PRO A 94 14.20 -40.84 -3.01
CA PRO A 94 15.17 -41.89 -3.31
C PRO A 94 16.42 -41.83 -2.41
N LEU A 95 17.02 -42.99 -2.12
CA LEU A 95 18.19 -43.11 -1.23
C LEU A 95 19.36 -42.22 -1.65
N ALA A 96 19.61 -42.09 -2.95
CA ALA A 96 20.66 -41.19 -3.45
C ALA A 96 20.40 -39.72 -3.07
N GLU A 97 19.15 -39.27 -3.12
CA GLU A 97 18.77 -37.92 -2.69
C GLU A 97 18.83 -37.77 -1.17
N GLY A 98 18.36 -38.77 -0.41
CA GLY A 98 18.47 -38.79 1.05
C GLY A 98 19.92 -38.70 1.53
N ARG A 99 20.80 -39.54 1.00
CA ARG A 99 22.25 -39.50 1.28
C ARG A 99 22.86 -38.15 0.89
N GLY A 100 22.51 -37.64 -0.29
CA GLY A 100 22.99 -36.34 -0.76
C GLY A 100 22.56 -35.18 0.13
N GLU A 101 21.35 -35.23 0.69
CA GLU A 101 20.86 -34.26 1.65
C GLU A 101 21.68 -34.25 2.95
N VAL A 102 21.91 -35.43 3.55
CA VAL A 102 22.67 -35.53 4.81
C VAL A 102 24.10 -35.06 4.61
N TYR A 103 24.72 -35.46 3.49
CA TYR A 103 26.05 -34.99 3.15
C TYR A 103 26.11 -33.47 3.02
N ARG A 104 25.14 -32.87 2.32
CA ARG A 104 25.02 -31.41 2.19
C ARG A 104 24.78 -30.72 3.54
N ALA A 105 24.01 -31.33 4.43
CA ALA A 105 23.83 -30.80 5.78
C ALA A 105 25.15 -30.77 6.56
N GLY A 106 25.97 -31.83 6.45
CA GLY A 106 27.32 -31.84 6.99
C GLY A 106 28.20 -30.72 6.42
N GLN A 107 28.08 -30.43 5.12
CA GLN A 107 28.79 -29.30 4.49
C GLN A 107 28.35 -27.94 5.04
N PHE A 108 27.08 -27.73 5.39
CA PHE A 108 26.66 -26.49 6.04
C PHE A 108 27.32 -26.31 7.41
N PHE A 109 27.39 -27.37 8.21
CA PHE A 109 28.08 -27.34 9.50
C PHE A 109 29.57 -27.03 9.36
N THR A 110 30.29 -27.69 8.45
CA THR A 110 31.71 -27.41 8.24
C THR A 110 31.97 -26.03 7.64
N TRP A 111 31.09 -25.54 6.76
CA TRP A 111 31.15 -24.17 6.26
C TRP A 111 31.02 -23.15 7.40
N PHE A 112 30.00 -23.28 8.24
CA PHE A 112 29.79 -22.35 9.35
C PHE A 112 30.79 -22.52 10.49
N ALA A 113 31.41 -23.69 10.64
CA ALA A 113 32.57 -23.85 11.50
C ALA A 113 33.71 -22.92 11.06
N ALA A 114 34.01 -22.91 9.76
CA ALA A 114 35.02 -22.03 9.19
C ALA A 114 34.64 -20.54 9.35
N GLU A 115 33.35 -20.20 9.15
CA GLU A 115 32.86 -18.83 9.36
C GLU A 115 32.95 -18.35 10.81
N ALA A 116 32.86 -19.26 11.80
CA ALA A 116 33.05 -18.89 13.21
C ALA A 116 34.43 -18.25 13.47
N LEU A 117 35.44 -18.58 12.67
CA LEU A 117 36.80 -18.01 12.75
C LEU A 117 36.96 -16.71 11.95
N ARG A 118 35.95 -16.32 11.14
CA ARG A 118 36.01 -15.17 10.22
C ARG A 118 35.10 -14.01 10.63
N LEU A 119 34.54 -14.04 11.83
CA LEU A 119 33.70 -12.97 12.35
C LEU A 119 34.53 -11.71 12.69
N ALA A 120 34.89 -10.94 11.67
CA ALA A 120 35.56 -9.66 11.83
C ALA A 120 34.56 -8.52 12.08
N GLY A 121 34.95 -7.60 12.96
CA GLY A 121 34.34 -6.29 13.10
C GLY A 121 35.02 -5.26 12.20
N GLU A 122 34.59 -4.01 12.29
CA GLU A 122 35.17 -2.88 11.54
C GLU A 122 35.62 -1.80 12.52
N ARG A 123 36.78 -1.19 12.25
CA ARG A 123 37.20 0.06 12.86
C ARG A 123 37.20 1.14 11.80
N VAL A 124 36.41 2.17 12.02
CA VAL A 124 36.29 3.28 11.07
C VAL A 124 36.64 4.60 11.73
N GLU A 125 37.19 5.53 10.95
CA GLU A 125 37.57 6.85 11.44
C GLU A 125 36.32 7.69 11.76
N SER A 126 36.39 8.43 12.85
CA SER A 126 35.39 9.46 13.14
C SER A 126 35.80 10.78 12.50
N VAL A 127 34.82 11.50 11.96
CA VAL A 127 34.99 12.92 11.58
C VAL A 127 35.18 13.84 12.79
N ARG A 128 35.01 13.32 14.02
CA ARG A 128 35.21 14.06 15.27
C ARG A 128 36.59 13.72 15.87
N PRO A 129 37.43 14.72 16.20
CA PRO A 129 38.72 14.49 16.81
C PRO A 129 38.62 13.67 18.11
N GLY A 130 39.53 12.71 18.29
CA GLY A 130 39.63 11.90 19.52
C GLY A 130 38.56 10.81 19.68
N ILE A 131 37.71 10.56 18.67
CA ILE A 131 36.67 9.54 18.72
C ILE A 131 36.99 8.41 17.73
N GLY A 132 36.99 7.17 18.19
CA GLY A 132 37.03 5.97 17.34
C GLY A 132 35.64 5.36 17.20
N ILE A 133 35.36 4.71 16.05
CA ILE A 133 34.13 3.95 15.84
C ILE A 133 34.50 2.48 15.66
N GLU A 134 33.91 1.62 16.49
CA GLU A 134 34.06 0.17 16.42
C GLU A 134 32.69 -0.46 16.15
N VAL A 135 32.62 -1.30 15.13
CA VAL A 135 31.43 -2.10 14.78
C VAL A 135 31.76 -3.56 15.04
N ARG A 136 30.94 -4.20 15.87
CA ARG A 136 31.04 -5.64 16.18
C ARG A 136 29.71 -6.34 15.92
N ARG A 137 29.77 -7.67 15.83
CA ARG A 137 28.61 -8.54 15.66
C ARG A 137 28.50 -9.47 16.86
N ASP A 138 27.47 -9.28 17.65
CA ASP A 138 27.15 -10.09 18.83
C ASP A 138 25.99 -11.06 18.48
N PRO A 139 25.85 -12.22 19.18
CA PRO A 139 24.70 -13.12 19.02
C PRO A 139 23.38 -12.38 19.21
N VAL A 140 22.33 -12.82 18.50
CA VAL A 140 20.97 -12.32 18.74
C VAL A 140 20.40 -12.85 20.06
N GLY A 141 20.81 -14.06 20.49
CA GLY A 141 20.35 -14.68 21.74
C GLY A 141 19.76 -16.07 21.49
N ILE A 142 18.48 -16.26 21.79
CA ILE A 142 17.76 -17.53 21.63
C ILE A 142 16.99 -17.53 20.30
N VAL A 143 17.26 -18.53 19.47
CA VAL A 143 16.69 -18.68 18.12
C VAL A 143 15.74 -19.88 18.07
N ALA A 144 14.47 -19.64 17.73
CA ALA A 144 13.57 -20.72 17.34
C ALA A 144 13.76 -21.08 15.86
N VAL A 145 14.02 -22.35 15.60
CA VAL A 145 14.12 -22.93 14.26
C VAL A 145 12.84 -23.73 14.02
N ILE A 146 12.08 -23.36 12.99
CA ILE A 146 10.86 -24.07 12.58
C ILE A 146 11.06 -24.56 11.14
N SER A 147 11.20 -25.88 10.96
CA SER A 147 11.61 -26.48 9.68
C SER A 147 10.50 -27.33 9.03
N PRO A 148 10.48 -27.44 7.68
CA PRO A 148 9.53 -28.23 6.93
C PRO A 148 9.95 -29.71 6.87
N TRP A 149 9.12 -30.52 6.20
CA TRP A 149 9.33 -31.96 6.02
C TRP A 149 10.14 -32.33 4.77
N ASN A 150 10.14 -31.50 3.73
CA ASN A 150 10.69 -31.87 2.42
C ASN A 150 12.23 -31.99 2.37
N PHE A 151 12.92 -31.31 3.29
CA PHE A 151 14.37 -31.44 3.50
C PHE A 151 14.63 -31.47 5.01
N PRO A 152 14.36 -32.61 5.66
CA PRO A 152 14.25 -32.70 7.11
C PRO A 152 15.60 -32.60 7.85
N ILE A 153 16.72 -32.69 7.12
CA ILE A 153 18.07 -32.56 7.68
C ILE A 153 18.76 -31.31 7.14
N ALA A 154 18.70 -31.04 5.83
CA ALA A 154 19.41 -29.90 5.24
C ALA A 154 18.82 -28.54 5.64
N THR A 155 17.49 -28.42 5.63
CA THR A 155 16.82 -27.15 6.01
C THR A 155 17.11 -26.71 7.44
N PRO A 156 16.96 -27.59 8.46
CA PRO A 156 17.34 -27.21 9.81
C PRO A 156 18.86 -27.02 9.94
N ALA A 157 19.71 -27.82 9.27
CA ALA A 157 21.16 -27.65 9.35
C ALA A 157 21.64 -26.26 8.90
N TRP A 158 21.14 -25.72 7.78
CA TRP A 158 21.52 -24.38 7.33
C TRP A 158 21.00 -23.24 8.22
N LYS A 159 20.15 -23.54 9.22
CA LYS A 159 19.65 -22.59 10.24
C LYS A 159 20.35 -22.78 11.58
N ILE A 160 20.55 -24.02 12.00
CA ILE A 160 21.17 -24.40 13.28
C ILE A 160 22.66 -24.11 13.24
N ALA A 161 23.35 -24.49 12.16
CA ALA A 161 24.79 -24.28 12.02
C ALA A 161 25.20 -22.80 12.18
N PRO A 162 24.60 -21.82 11.46
CA PRO A 162 24.93 -20.42 11.69
C PRO A 162 24.50 -19.91 13.08
N ALA A 163 23.35 -20.36 13.60
CA ALA A 163 22.91 -19.96 14.93
C ALA A 163 23.97 -20.32 15.99
N LEU A 164 24.44 -21.57 16.00
CA LEU A 164 25.49 -22.04 16.90
C LEU A 164 26.83 -21.35 16.62
N ALA A 165 27.23 -21.18 15.36
CA ALA A 165 28.50 -20.53 14.98
C ALA A 165 28.62 -19.11 15.53
N TYR A 166 27.53 -18.35 15.44
CA TYR A 166 27.46 -16.97 15.92
C TYR A 166 27.05 -16.85 17.39
N GLY A 167 27.08 -17.95 18.16
CA GLY A 167 26.95 -17.90 19.62
C GLY A 167 25.52 -17.90 20.17
N ASN A 168 24.54 -18.32 19.37
CA ASN A 168 23.13 -18.36 19.78
C ASN A 168 22.76 -19.72 20.39
N ALA A 169 21.68 -19.74 21.19
CA ALA A 169 21.00 -20.97 21.57
C ALA A 169 19.87 -21.30 20.58
N VAL A 170 19.51 -22.57 20.48
CA VAL A 170 18.56 -23.10 19.50
C VAL A 170 17.44 -23.87 20.18
N LEU A 171 16.19 -23.52 19.83
CA LEU A 171 15.01 -24.35 20.04
C LEU A 171 14.49 -24.80 18.68
N TRP A 172 14.55 -26.09 18.40
CA TRP A 172 14.15 -26.63 17.11
C TRP A 172 12.81 -27.36 17.19
N LYS A 173 11.85 -26.86 16.41
CA LYS A 173 10.56 -27.52 16.15
C LYS A 173 10.56 -28.05 14.70
N PRO A 174 10.73 -29.36 14.48
CA PRO A 174 10.65 -29.96 13.15
C PRO A 174 9.20 -30.10 12.66
N ALA A 175 9.03 -30.52 11.41
CA ALA A 175 7.75 -31.01 10.91
C ALA A 175 7.45 -32.41 11.46
N ASN A 176 6.21 -32.66 11.86
CA ASN A 176 5.79 -33.93 12.46
C ASN A 176 5.95 -35.13 11.50
N LEU A 177 5.82 -34.90 10.20
CA LEU A 177 6.01 -35.92 9.16
C LEU A 177 7.42 -36.52 9.14
N THR A 178 8.43 -35.79 9.65
CA THR A 178 9.83 -36.20 9.56
C THR A 178 10.56 -36.13 10.91
N SER A 179 10.00 -36.80 11.92
CA SER A 179 10.49 -36.79 13.30
C SER A 179 11.73 -37.66 13.54
N ALA A 180 11.85 -38.80 12.85
CA ALA A 180 12.99 -39.70 12.92
C ALA A 180 14.28 -39.02 12.49
N SER A 181 14.22 -38.31 11.35
CA SER A 181 15.33 -37.48 10.87
C SER A 181 15.73 -36.41 11.90
N ALA A 182 14.74 -35.79 12.56
CA ALA A 182 15.03 -34.78 13.57
C ALA A 182 15.72 -35.33 14.82
N VAL A 183 15.32 -36.52 15.27
CA VAL A 183 16.00 -37.23 16.35
C VAL A 183 17.42 -37.60 15.95
N ALA A 184 17.64 -38.14 14.75
CA ALA A 184 18.97 -38.51 14.27
C ALA A 184 19.97 -37.33 14.26
N LEU A 185 19.55 -36.16 13.78
CA LEU A 185 20.39 -34.95 13.86
C LEU A 185 20.62 -34.51 15.31
N THR A 186 19.59 -34.58 16.14
CA THR A 186 19.68 -34.22 17.56
C THR A 186 20.65 -35.12 18.31
N GLU A 187 20.70 -36.42 18.03
CA GLU A 187 21.67 -37.32 18.65
C GLU A 187 23.13 -36.94 18.36
N ILE A 188 23.41 -36.47 17.14
CA ILE A 188 24.74 -36.00 16.75
C ILE A 188 25.09 -34.72 17.52
N ILE A 189 24.17 -33.77 17.59
CA ILE A 189 24.38 -32.49 18.27
C ILE A 189 24.49 -32.67 19.80
N ALA A 190 23.63 -33.51 20.38
CA ALA A 190 23.53 -33.74 21.84
C ALA A 190 24.77 -34.39 22.45
N ARG A 191 25.60 -35.06 21.64
CA ARG A 191 26.86 -35.69 22.08
C ARG A 191 28.05 -34.73 22.04
N GLN A 192 27.89 -33.56 21.42
CA GLN A 192 28.96 -32.59 21.37
C GLN A 192 29.13 -31.89 22.71
N ASP A 193 30.34 -31.41 22.95
CA ASP A 193 30.65 -30.63 24.14
C ASP A 193 30.11 -29.19 24.01
N ILE A 194 28.80 -29.06 24.25
CA ILE A 194 28.03 -27.81 24.28
C ILE A 194 27.38 -27.63 25.66
N PRO A 195 27.16 -26.38 26.13
CA PRO A 195 26.44 -26.12 27.36
C PRO A 195 25.05 -26.78 27.39
N VAL A 196 24.68 -27.33 28.55
CA VAL A 196 23.37 -27.94 28.79
C VAL A 196 22.24 -26.97 28.46
N GLY A 197 21.37 -27.36 27.53
CA GLY A 197 20.26 -26.54 27.06
C GLY A 197 20.59 -25.56 25.93
N LEU A 198 21.83 -25.56 25.40
CA LEU A 198 22.16 -24.74 24.22
C LEU A 198 21.33 -25.14 23.00
N PHE A 199 21.12 -26.43 22.83
CA PHE A 199 20.28 -27.01 21.78
C PHE A 199 19.13 -27.79 22.42
N ASN A 200 17.91 -27.56 21.93
CA ASN A 200 16.72 -28.29 22.37
C ASN A 200 15.87 -28.69 21.16
N LEU A 201 15.42 -29.95 21.13
CA LEU A 201 14.45 -30.48 20.18
C LEU A 201 13.07 -30.47 20.87
N VAL A 202 12.15 -29.67 20.35
CA VAL A 202 10.77 -29.49 20.86
C VAL A 202 9.75 -29.82 19.76
N PRO A 203 9.55 -31.11 19.43
CA PRO A 203 8.59 -31.55 18.41
C PRO A 203 7.16 -31.31 18.90
N GLY A 204 6.20 -31.12 18.00
CA GLY A 204 4.83 -30.81 18.42
C GLY A 204 3.95 -30.18 17.35
N ALA A 205 2.66 -30.14 17.64
CA ALA A 205 1.68 -29.48 16.77
C ALA A 205 1.98 -27.98 16.60
N GLY A 206 1.80 -27.46 15.39
CA GLY A 206 2.03 -26.04 15.09
C GLY A 206 1.13 -25.09 15.90
N ARG A 207 -0.13 -25.49 16.13
CA ARG A 207 -1.11 -24.71 16.91
C ARG A 207 -0.77 -24.57 18.40
N ASP A 208 0.05 -25.46 18.94
CA ASP A 208 0.34 -25.51 20.38
C ASP A 208 1.81 -25.12 20.60
N ILE A 209 2.73 -25.95 20.13
CA ILE A 209 4.18 -25.76 20.30
C ILE A 209 4.71 -24.67 19.38
N GLY A 210 4.25 -24.64 18.13
CA GLY A 210 4.58 -23.55 17.21
C GLY A 210 4.09 -22.20 17.74
N GLN A 211 2.82 -22.13 18.16
CA GLN A 211 2.22 -20.91 18.72
C GLN A 211 2.95 -20.43 19.97
N ARG A 212 3.21 -21.33 20.93
CA ARG A 212 3.94 -20.99 22.15
C ARG A 212 5.32 -20.40 21.87
N LEU A 213 6.05 -20.93 20.88
CA LEU A 213 7.34 -20.39 20.47
C LEU A 213 7.18 -18.97 19.92
N ILE A 214 6.31 -18.76 18.93
CA ILE A 214 6.23 -17.48 18.19
C ILE A 214 5.66 -16.32 19.02
N GLU A 215 4.85 -16.60 20.04
CA GLU A 215 4.30 -15.59 20.96
C GLU A 215 5.21 -15.30 22.15
N SER A 216 6.29 -16.07 22.32
CA SER A 216 7.17 -15.94 23.49
C SER A 216 7.99 -14.65 23.43
N PRO A 217 7.87 -13.74 24.41
CA PRO A 217 8.76 -12.57 24.50
C PRO A 217 10.19 -12.95 24.91
N ALA A 218 10.41 -14.20 25.30
CA ALA A 218 11.72 -14.71 25.70
C ALA A 218 12.60 -15.17 24.52
N LEU A 219 12.06 -15.19 23.28
CA LEU A 219 12.83 -15.51 22.08
C LEU A 219 13.28 -14.24 21.36
N ASP A 220 14.54 -14.24 20.93
CA ASP A 220 15.17 -13.08 20.29
C ASP A 220 15.07 -13.15 18.76
N ALA A 221 15.00 -14.36 18.18
CA ALA A 221 14.76 -14.55 16.75
C ALA A 221 13.98 -15.84 16.42
N ILE A 222 13.28 -15.82 15.30
CA ILE A 222 12.61 -16.96 14.69
C ILE A 222 13.07 -17.09 13.24
N THR A 223 13.48 -18.30 12.86
CA THR A 223 13.79 -18.66 11.48
C THR A 223 12.88 -19.81 11.04
N PHE A 224 12.06 -19.52 10.04
CA PHE A 224 11.03 -20.42 9.55
C PHE A 224 11.29 -20.76 8.08
N THR A 225 11.01 -22.01 7.72
CA THR A 225 10.85 -22.42 6.32
C THR A 225 9.54 -23.19 6.16
N GLY A 226 8.69 -22.76 5.22
CA GLY A 226 7.41 -23.40 4.97
C GLY A 226 6.48 -22.60 4.07
N SER A 227 5.17 -22.71 4.27
CA SER A 227 4.18 -22.08 3.39
C SER A 227 4.04 -20.57 3.66
N VAL A 228 3.69 -19.80 2.62
CA VAL A 228 3.44 -18.35 2.73
C VAL A 228 2.34 -18.02 3.77
N PRO A 229 1.19 -18.73 3.82
CA PRO A 229 0.16 -18.43 4.82
C PRO A 229 0.65 -18.61 6.25
N VAL A 230 1.41 -19.68 6.53
CA VAL A 230 1.97 -19.94 7.87
C VAL A 230 3.02 -18.88 8.22
N GLY A 231 3.93 -18.56 7.29
CA GLY A 231 4.95 -17.54 7.55
C GLY A 231 4.36 -16.16 7.84
N ARG A 232 3.27 -15.77 7.16
CA ARG A 232 2.51 -14.55 7.47
C ARG A 232 1.88 -14.57 8.87
N ALA A 233 1.29 -15.70 9.27
CA ALA A 233 0.72 -15.86 10.60
C ALA A 233 1.79 -15.79 11.71
N ILE A 234 2.96 -16.39 11.47
CA ILE A 234 4.11 -16.28 12.38
C ILE A 234 4.55 -14.82 12.50
N ALA A 235 4.72 -14.13 11.37
CA ALA A 235 5.16 -12.74 11.38
C ALA A 235 4.18 -11.82 12.13
N ALA A 236 2.88 -12.01 11.92
CA ALA A 236 1.84 -11.25 12.61
C ALA A 236 1.83 -11.48 14.13
N SER A 237 2.15 -12.70 14.59
CA SER A 237 2.20 -13.01 16.02
C SER A 237 3.50 -12.49 16.66
N ALA A 238 4.63 -12.66 15.98
CA ALA A 238 5.95 -12.31 16.49
C ALA A 238 6.22 -10.79 16.56
N ILE A 239 5.53 -9.98 15.75
CA ILE A 239 5.77 -8.53 15.69
C ILE A 239 5.46 -7.82 17.01
N VAL A 240 4.54 -8.36 17.83
CA VAL A 240 4.20 -7.81 19.15
C VAL A 240 5.42 -7.77 20.07
N ASN A 241 6.31 -8.76 19.93
CA ASN A 241 7.55 -8.87 20.71
C ASN A 241 8.76 -8.25 20.00
N MET A 242 8.59 -7.72 18.78
CA MET A 242 9.67 -7.28 17.90
C MET A 242 10.76 -8.35 17.68
N THR A 243 10.39 -9.64 17.79
CA THR A 243 11.28 -10.77 17.57
C THR A 243 11.82 -10.74 16.13
N LYS A 244 13.13 -10.95 15.95
CA LYS A 244 13.74 -10.89 14.62
C LYS A 244 13.28 -12.08 13.77
N LEU A 245 12.93 -11.84 12.51
CA LEU A 245 12.36 -12.86 11.62
C LEU A 245 13.25 -13.14 10.40
N GLN A 246 13.46 -14.42 10.10
CA GLN A 246 13.94 -14.90 8.81
C GLN A 246 12.91 -15.91 8.25
N MET A 247 12.40 -15.64 7.05
CA MET A 247 11.30 -16.40 6.45
C MET A 247 11.67 -16.89 5.05
N GLU A 248 11.89 -18.18 4.89
CA GLU A 248 11.97 -18.83 3.56
C GLU A 248 10.61 -19.46 3.25
N MET A 249 9.86 -18.86 2.34
CA MET A 249 8.48 -19.27 2.06
C MET A 249 8.32 -19.84 0.65
N GLY A 250 7.08 -19.94 0.17
CA GLY A 250 6.79 -20.41 -1.18
C GLY A 250 7.48 -19.52 -2.23
N SER A 251 8.15 -20.18 -3.18
CA SER A 251 8.73 -19.54 -4.36
C SER A 251 7.98 -19.97 -5.63
N LYS A 252 8.19 -19.22 -6.71
CA LYS A 252 7.78 -19.55 -8.07
C LYS A 252 8.99 -19.38 -8.98
N ASN A 253 9.73 -20.45 -9.20
CA ASN A 253 11.02 -20.38 -9.90
C ASN A 253 10.82 -20.52 -11.42
N PRO A 254 11.03 -19.46 -12.21
CA PRO A 254 11.03 -19.59 -13.67
C PRO A 254 12.32 -20.28 -14.14
N MET A 255 12.19 -21.15 -15.14
CA MET A 255 13.33 -21.63 -15.92
C MET A 255 13.19 -21.07 -17.33
N VAL A 256 14.18 -20.28 -17.76
CA VAL A 256 14.22 -19.65 -19.09
C VAL A 256 15.33 -20.30 -19.89
N ILE A 257 14.99 -20.78 -21.10
CA ILE A 257 15.93 -21.37 -22.05
C ILE A 257 16.00 -20.41 -23.23
N MET A 258 17.20 -19.89 -23.51
CA MET A 258 17.46 -18.93 -24.58
C MET A 258 17.89 -19.66 -25.86
N ASP A 259 17.84 -18.97 -27.00
CA ASP A 259 18.14 -19.55 -28.31
C ASP A 259 19.60 -20.05 -28.45
N ASP A 260 20.51 -19.52 -27.64
CA ASP A 260 21.92 -19.89 -27.57
C ASP A 260 22.24 -20.89 -26.46
N ALA A 261 21.23 -21.45 -25.80
CA ALA A 261 21.43 -22.42 -24.73
C ALA A 261 21.93 -23.77 -25.26
N ASP A 262 22.86 -24.38 -24.53
CA ASP A 262 23.18 -25.80 -24.68
C ASP A 262 21.92 -26.63 -24.33
N LEU A 263 21.32 -27.25 -25.34
CA LEU A 263 20.04 -27.94 -25.19
C LEU A 263 20.14 -29.21 -24.36
N ASP A 264 21.28 -29.91 -24.39
CA ASP A 264 21.46 -31.14 -23.61
C ASP A 264 21.53 -30.79 -22.11
N LEU A 265 22.28 -29.76 -21.76
CA LEU A 265 22.30 -29.23 -20.40
C LEU A 265 20.93 -28.65 -19.99
N ALA A 266 20.27 -27.90 -20.88
CA ALA A 266 18.97 -27.33 -20.59
C ALA A 266 17.92 -28.41 -20.27
N VAL A 267 17.89 -29.51 -21.05
CA VAL A 267 17.00 -30.65 -20.79
C VAL A 267 17.34 -31.34 -19.47
N ALA A 268 18.61 -31.64 -19.23
CA ALA A 268 19.04 -32.30 -17.98
C ALA A 268 18.66 -31.47 -16.75
N HIS A 269 18.92 -30.16 -16.78
CA HIS A 269 18.57 -29.25 -15.70
C HIS A 269 17.06 -29.02 -15.58
N ALA A 270 16.30 -29.01 -16.68
CA ALA A 270 14.84 -28.90 -16.64
C ALA A 270 14.22 -30.14 -15.99
N CYS A 271 14.71 -31.33 -16.34
CA CYS A 271 14.28 -32.57 -15.71
C CYS A 271 14.59 -32.59 -14.22
N ASN A 272 15.83 -32.31 -13.83
CA ASN A 272 16.24 -32.35 -12.43
C ASN A 272 15.58 -31.26 -11.58
N SER A 273 15.51 -30.02 -12.08
CA SER A 273 14.90 -28.90 -11.35
C SER A 273 13.43 -29.13 -11.05
N ALA A 274 12.74 -29.91 -11.89
CA ALA A 274 11.31 -29.99 -11.83
C ALA A 274 10.79 -31.35 -11.34
N PHE A 275 11.58 -32.43 -11.48
CA PHE A 275 11.25 -33.77 -10.98
C PHE A 275 12.12 -34.22 -9.80
N GLY A 276 13.29 -33.62 -9.59
CA GLY A 276 14.15 -33.98 -8.47
C GLY A 276 13.42 -33.79 -7.13
N GLY A 277 13.56 -34.75 -6.21
CA GLY A 277 12.80 -34.84 -4.95
C GLY A 277 11.30 -34.71 -5.19
N THR A 278 10.84 -35.40 -6.23
CA THR A 278 9.43 -35.48 -6.70
C THR A 278 8.77 -34.12 -6.95
N GLY A 279 9.56 -33.08 -7.21
CA GLY A 279 9.07 -31.71 -7.41
C GLY A 279 8.73 -30.96 -6.10
N GLN A 280 8.90 -31.61 -4.94
CA GLN A 280 8.53 -31.08 -3.63
C GLN A 280 9.63 -30.18 -3.02
N LYS A 281 10.29 -29.37 -3.85
CA LYS A 281 11.38 -28.47 -3.45
C LYS A 281 10.93 -27.02 -3.58
N CYS A 282 11.28 -26.16 -2.63
CA CYS A 282 10.96 -24.73 -2.72
C CYS A 282 11.64 -24.06 -3.94
N THR A 283 12.77 -24.61 -4.39
CA THR A 283 13.51 -24.17 -5.59
C THR A 283 13.12 -24.95 -6.85
N ALA A 284 12.13 -25.86 -6.79
CA ALA A 284 11.72 -26.60 -7.97
C ALA A 284 11.16 -25.66 -9.05
N ALA A 285 11.45 -25.96 -10.32
CA ALA A 285 10.85 -25.22 -11.41
C ALA A 285 9.36 -25.58 -11.49
N ASN A 286 8.49 -24.58 -11.32
CA ASN A 286 7.05 -24.78 -11.54
C ASN A 286 6.80 -24.87 -13.04
N ARG A 287 5.94 -25.80 -13.47
CA ARG A 287 5.74 -26.12 -14.88
C ARG A 287 4.33 -25.81 -15.36
N ARG A 288 4.29 -25.16 -16.53
CA ARG A 288 3.08 -25.04 -17.35
C ARG A 288 2.67 -26.45 -17.82
N ASN A 289 1.45 -26.87 -17.50
CA ASN A 289 0.83 -28.13 -17.91
C ASN A 289 -0.31 -27.85 -18.90
N GLY A 290 0.07 -27.27 -20.04
CA GLY A 290 -0.86 -26.92 -21.11
C GLY A 290 -1.77 -25.74 -20.80
N VAL A 291 -2.86 -25.66 -21.56
CA VAL A 291 -3.87 -24.60 -21.49
C VAL A 291 -5.25 -25.22 -21.36
N ALA A 292 -6.11 -24.61 -20.54
CA ALA A 292 -7.53 -24.95 -20.49
C ALA A 292 -8.31 -23.94 -21.32
N ALA A 293 -9.13 -24.43 -22.25
CA ALA A 293 -10.06 -23.58 -23.00
C ALA A 293 -11.21 -23.17 -22.09
N LYS A 294 -11.55 -21.88 -22.09
CA LYS A 294 -12.63 -21.31 -21.31
C LYS A 294 -13.34 -20.24 -22.13
N ARG A 295 -14.67 -20.24 -22.15
CA ARG A 295 -15.45 -19.13 -22.71
C ARG A 295 -15.91 -18.23 -21.57
N VAL A 296 -15.64 -16.94 -21.70
CA VAL A 296 -16.12 -15.93 -20.75
C VAL A 296 -17.03 -14.95 -21.47
N LYS A 297 -18.16 -14.62 -20.86
CA LYS A 297 -19.12 -13.66 -21.37
C LYS A 297 -18.63 -12.26 -21.00
N GLY A 298 -18.14 -11.54 -21.99
CA GLY A 298 -17.88 -10.10 -21.90
C GLY A 298 -19.12 -9.30 -22.30
N SER A 299 -19.03 -7.98 -22.15
CA SER A 299 -20.07 -7.02 -22.53
C SER A 299 -20.32 -6.92 -24.06
N ASP A 300 -19.41 -7.48 -24.87
CA ASP A 300 -19.49 -7.56 -26.34
C ASP A 300 -19.73 -9.00 -26.86
N GLY A 301 -20.00 -9.98 -25.98
CA GLY A 301 -20.29 -11.38 -26.35
C GLY A 301 -19.35 -12.41 -25.71
N GLU A 302 -19.37 -13.65 -26.21
CA GLU A 302 -18.51 -14.73 -25.70
C GLU A 302 -17.08 -14.60 -26.23
N VAL A 303 -16.13 -14.46 -25.30
CA VAL A 303 -14.70 -14.43 -25.59
C VAL A 303 -14.09 -15.79 -25.25
N PRO A 304 -13.54 -16.52 -26.25
CA PRO A 304 -12.75 -17.72 -25.98
C PRO A 304 -11.37 -17.34 -25.43
N LEU A 305 -10.99 -17.95 -24.32
CA LEU A 305 -9.70 -17.81 -23.66
C LEU A 305 -8.99 -19.16 -23.60
N LEU A 306 -7.67 -19.12 -23.80
CA LEU A 306 -6.77 -20.22 -23.46
C LEU A 306 -6.04 -19.84 -22.18
N VAL A 307 -6.42 -20.46 -21.06
CA VAL A 307 -5.86 -20.16 -19.74
C VAL A 307 -4.70 -21.12 -19.47
N PRO A 308 -3.45 -20.66 -19.36
CA PRO A 308 -2.33 -21.50 -18.96
C PRO A 308 -2.60 -22.12 -17.60
N ARG A 309 -2.31 -23.41 -17.46
CA ARG A 309 -2.50 -24.16 -16.23
C ARG A 309 -1.14 -24.61 -15.70
N ASP A 310 -0.94 -24.52 -14.40
CA ASP A 310 0.16 -25.20 -13.73
C ASP A 310 -0.19 -26.68 -13.50
N ARG A 311 0.81 -27.57 -13.46
CA ARG A 311 0.58 -29.02 -13.30
C ARG A 311 -0.28 -29.34 -12.08
N ASP A 312 -0.03 -28.65 -10.98
CA ASP A 312 -0.68 -28.92 -9.70
C ASP A 312 -2.05 -28.25 -9.60
N GLY A 313 -2.44 -27.45 -10.61
CA GLY A 313 -3.70 -26.71 -10.62
C GLY A 313 -3.83 -25.72 -9.46
N SER A 314 -2.71 -25.31 -8.86
CA SER A 314 -2.60 -24.44 -7.70
C SER A 314 -2.62 -22.95 -8.06
N PHE A 315 -2.38 -22.61 -9.34
CA PHE A 315 -2.40 -21.24 -9.81
C PHE A 315 -3.82 -20.69 -9.84
N GLU A 316 -4.13 -19.69 -9.03
CA GLU A 316 -5.37 -18.91 -9.15
C GLU A 316 -5.13 -17.71 -10.10
N PRO A 317 -5.77 -17.68 -11.28
CA PRO A 317 -5.65 -16.54 -12.18
C PRO A 317 -6.38 -15.33 -11.56
N GLU A 318 -5.68 -14.23 -11.38
CA GLU A 318 -6.23 -13.00 -10.78
C GLU A 318 -7.19 -12.26 -11.72
N LEU A 319 -6.90 -12.26 -13.03
CA LEU A 319 -7.67 -11.49 -14.01
C LEU A 319 -9.00 -12.16 -14.41
N VAL A 320 -8.99 -13.50 -14.52
CA VAL A 320 -10.15 -14.33 -14.84
C VAL A 320 -10.08 -15.59 -13.99
N LYS A 321 -10.70 -15.56 -12.81
CA LYS A 321 -10.65 -16.61 -11.79
C LYS A 321 -11.13 -17.96 -12.32
N LYS A 322 -10.70 -19.05 -11.68
CA LYS A 322 -11.23 -20.39 -12.01
C LYS A 322 -12.75 -20.41 -11.87
N GLY A 323 -13.44 -21.05 -12.82
CA GLY A 323 -14.91 -21.10 -12.85
C GLY A 323 -15.62 -19.78 -13.23
N GLN A 324 -14.94 -18.63 -13.26
CA GLN A 324 -15.57 -17.33 -13.55
C GLN A 324 -16.06 -17.22 -15.00
N THR A 325 -17.37 -17.11 -15.23
CA THR A 325 -17.94 -17.10 -16.59
C THR A 325 -18.15 -15.69 -17.17
N ARG A 326 -17.78 -14.62 -16.46
CA ARG A 326 -17.85 -13.20 -16.89
C ARG A 326 -16.60 -12.43 -16.52
N ILE A 327 -16.08 -11.54 -17.38
CA ILE A 327 -14.93 -10.68 -17.05
C ILE A 327 -15.47 -9.40 -16.39
N ASP A 328 -15.21 -9.22 -15.10
CA ASP A 328 -15.54 -8.00 -14.36
C ASP A 328 -14.27 -7.15 -14.15
N GLY A 329 -14.38 -5.81 -14.25
CA GLY A 329 -13.29 -4.86 -13.94
C GLY A 329 -12.62 -4.16 -15.14
N VAL A 330 -13.03 -4.45 -16.38
CA VAL A 330 -12.61 -3.66 -17.56
C VAL A 330 -13.23 -2.26 -17.50
N ASP A 331 -14.46 -2.18 -17.01
CA ASP A 331 -15.23 -0.95 -16.93
C ASP A 331 -14.55 0.09 -16.03
N ASP A 332 -14.05 -0.33 -14.86
CA ASP A 332 -13.30 0.53 -13.92
C ASP A 332 -12.02 1.10 -14.55
N LYS A 333 -11.32 0.30 -15.36
CA LYS A 333 -10.11 0.75 -16.06
C LYS A 333 -10.44 1.75 -17.17
N ILE A 334 -11.52 1.51 -17.92
CA ILE A 334 -12.02 2.44 -18.94
C ILE A 334 -12.40 3.77 -18.28
N ILE A 335 -13.14 3.73 -17.15
CA ILE A 335 -13.51 4.93 -16.38
C ILE A 335 -12.27 5.67 -15.88
N GLY A 336 -11.26 4.94 -15.37
CA GLY A 336 -10.00 5.52 -14.91
C GLY A 336 -9.22 6.24 -16.02
N LEU A 337 -9.09 5.63 -17.20
CA LEU A 337 -8.43 6.23 -18.35
C LEU A 337 -9.22 7.43 -18.90
N TYR A 338 -10.55 7.33 -18.93
CA TYR A 338 -11.40 8.45 -19.32
C TYR A 338 -11.27 9.63 -18.35
N ALA A 339 -11.25 9.36 -17.03
CA ALA A 339 -11.03 10.36 -15.98
C ALA A 339 -9.66 11.07 -16.09
N ALA A 340 -8.64 10.39 -16.63
CA ALA A 340 -7.34 10.97 -16.92
C ALA A 340 -7.34 11.89 -18.16
N GLY A 341 -8.47 12.02 -18.85
CA GLY A 341 -8.66 12.92 -19.99
C GLY A 341 -8.39 12.28 -21.36
N LEU A 342 -8.18 10.96 -21.44
CA LEU A 342 -7.97 10.24 -22.71
C LEU A 342 -9.24 10.19 -23.54
N SER A 343 -9.15 10.38 -24.87
CA SER A 343 -10.27 10.20 -25.80
C SER A 343 -10.69 8.74 -25.92
N VAL A 344 -11.89 8.47 -26.44
CA VAL A 344 -12.35 7.10 -26.70
C VAL A 344 -11.36 6.34 -27.58
N ARG A 345 -10.76 7.01 -28.57
CA ARG A 345 -9.73 6.44 -29.44
C ARG A 345 -8.42 6.17 -28.70
N ASP A 346 -8.00 7.09 -27.82
CA ASP A 346 -6.78 6.90 -27.02
C ASP A 346 -6.95 5.74 -26.03
N ILE A 347 -8.12 5.61 -25.41
CA ILE A 347 -8.45 4.49 -24.52
C ILE A 347 -8.42 3.17 -25.30
N GLN A 348 -9.03 3.15 -26.49
CA GLN A 348 -9.01 1.99 -27.37
C GLN A 348 -7.58 1.58 -27.73
N ALA A 349 -6.77 2.52 -28.21
CA ALA A 349 -5.38 2.28 -28.56
C ALA A 349 -4.56 1.79 -27.35
N HIS A 350 -4.76 2.41 -26.18
CA HIS A 350 -4.07 2.04 -24.95
C HIS A 350 -4.43 0.63 -24.45
N LEU A 351 -5.70 0.24 -24.57
CA LEU A 351 -6.16 -1.09 -24.21
C LEU A 351 -5.65 -2.17 -25.18
N GLU A 352 -5.57 -1.86 -26.47
CA GLU A 352 -4.99 -2.76 -27.46
C GLU A 352 -3.46 -2.89 -27.27
N GLU A 353 -2.74 -1.79 -27.05
CA GLU A 353 -1.28 -1.78 -26.90
C GLU A 353 -0.81 -2.49 -25.62
N LEU A 354 -1.39 -2.16 -24.45
CA LEU A 354 -0.93 -2.71 -23.18
C LEU A 354 -1.53 -4.09 -22.85
N TYR A 355 -2.75 -4.36 -23.32
CA TYR A 355 -3.51 -5.54 -22.90
C TYR A 355 -3.90 -6.46 -24.07
N GLY A 356 -3.58 -6.12 -25.32
CA GLY A 356 -4.02 -6.87 -26.51
C GLY A 356 -5.54 -6.91 -26.68
N LEU A 357 -6.26 -6.01 -25.99
CA LEU A 357 -7.72 -6.06 -25.83
C LEU A 357 -8.38 -5.13 -26.83
N ARG A 358 -8.94 -5.71 -27.90
CA ARG A 358 -9.72 -4.97 -28.89
C ARG A 358 -11.10 -4.65 -28.35
N VAL A 359 -11.31 -3.40 -27.97
CA VAL A 359 -12.59 -2.90 -27.47
C VAL A 359 -13.21 -1.96 -28.50
N SER A 360 -14.53 -2.04 -28.69
CA SER A 360 -15.24 -1.13 -29.58
C SER A 360 -15.38 0.27 -28.98
N PRO A 361 -15.36 1.36 -29.80
CA PRO A 361 -15.66 2.71 -29.32
C PRO A 361 -17.04 2.82 -28.64
N ASP A 362 -18.00 2.00 -29.08
CA ASP A 362 -19.34 1.94 -28.54
C ASP A 362 -19.37 1.35 -27.13
N LEU A 363 -18.57 0.31 -26.86
CA LEU A 363 -18.45 -0.21 -25.50
C LEU A 363 -17.85 0.83 -24.57
N ILE A 364 -16.75 1.49 -24.97
CA ILE A 364 -16.11 2.54 -24.16
C ILE A 364 -17.11 3.66 -23.86
N SER A 365 -17.88 4.07 -24.87
CA SER A 365 -18.92 5.09 -24.69
C SER A 365 -19.97 4.64 -23.69
N ARG A 366 -20.53 3.43 -23.85
CA ARG A 366 -21.54 2.84 -22.95
C ARG A 366 -21.06 2.74 -21.50
N VAL A 367 -19.82 2.30 -21.30
CA VAL A 367 -19.19 2.22 -19.98
C VAL A 367 -19.03 3.62 -19.37
N THR A 368 -18.53 4.59 -20.14
CA THR A 368 -18.42 5.97 -19.63
C THR A 368 -19.79 6.62 -19.43
N ASP A 369 -20.82 6.22 -20.14
CA ASP A 369 -22.19 6.72 -19.97
C ASP A 369 -22.84 6.21 -18.69
N ALA A 370 -22.42 5.03 -18.18
CA ALA A 370 -22.84 4.57 -16.86
C ALA A 370 -22.48 5.56 -15.74
N VAL A 371 -21.39 6.33 -15.92
CA VAL A 371 -20.99 7.42 -15.01
C VAL A 371 -22.06 8.51 -14.92
N LEU A 372 -22.91 8.71 -15.94
CA LEU A 372 -24.02 9.68 -15.85
C LEU A 372 -25.02 9.34 -14.75
N GLY A 373 -25.20 8.05 -14.43
CA GLY A 373 -25.98 7.62 -13.27
C GLY A 373 -25.38 8.17 -11.98
N GLU A 374 -24.08 7.93 -11.76
CA GLU A 374 -23.35 8.46 -10.60
C GLU A 374 -23.34 9.99 -10.55
N VAL A 375 -23.22 10.66 -11.71
CA VAL A 375 -23.31 12.13 -11.80
C VAL A 375 -24.65 12.62 -11.28
N ARG A 376 -25.76 12.02 -11.72
CA ARG A 376 -27.12 12.41 -11.28
C ARG A 376 -27.30 12.17 -9.79
N GLU A 377 -26.86 11.03 -9.28
CA GLU A 377 -26.88 10.74 -7.84
C GLU A 377 -26.06 11.77 -7.05
N TRP A 378 -24.86 12.12 -7.53
CA TRP A 378 -24.00 13.12 -6.89
C TRP A 378 -24.58 14.54 -6.96
N GLN A 379 -25.26 14.91 -8.06
CA GLN A 379 -25.94 16.20 -8.20
C GLN A 379 -27.19 16.29 -7.31
N HIS A 380 -27.83 15.18 -7.00
CA HIS A 380 -29.01 15.13 -6.13
C HIS A 380 -28.72 14.69 -4.70
N ARG A 381 -27.45 14.48 -4.33
CA ARG A 381 -27.08 14.04 -2.98
C ARG A 381 -27.50 15.08 -1.93
N ALA A 382 -27.85 14.57 -0.75
CA ALA A 382 -28.08 15.40 0.43
C ALA A 382 -26.79 16.16 0.79
N LEU A 383 -26.95 17.44 1.15
CA LEU A 383 -25.88 18.34 1.59
C LEU A 383 -26.05 18.67 3.08
N ASP A 384 -24.98 19.13 3.70
CA ASP A 384 -25.04 19.56 5.09
C ASP A 384 -25.97 20.75 5.27
N ARG A 385 -26.54 20.86 6.48
CA ARG A 385 -27.50 21.91 6.81
C ARG A 385 -26.89 23.30 6.77
N MET A 386 -25.61 23.43 7.10
CA MET A 386 -24.93 24.73 7.18
C MET A 386 -23.51 24.64 6.63
N TYR A 387 -23.17 25.56 5.73
CA TYR A 387 -21.80 25.75 5.24
C TYR A 387 -21.25 27.10 5.69
N PRO A 388 -20.18 27.14 6.49
CA PRO A 388 -19.59 28.40 6.93
C PRO A 388 -19.08 29.27 5.77
N ILE A 389 -18.50 28.66 4.75
CA ILE A 389 -17.97 29.37 3.58
C ILE A 389 -18.34 28.59 2.32
N VAL A 390 -18.97 29.26 1.36
CA VAL A 390 -19.18 28.72 0.01
C VAL A 390 -18.57 29.68 -1.00
N ILE A 391 -17.70 29.16 -1.86
CA ILE A 391 -17.04 29.93 -2.91
C ILE A 391 -17.60 29.49 -4.26
N PHE A 392 -18.13 30.44 -5.01
CA PHE A 392 -18.64 30.23 -6.36
C PHE A 392 -17.62 30.71 -7.39
N ASP A 393 -17.26 29.83 -8.32
CA ASP A 393 -16.38 30.18 -9.44
C ASP A 393 -16.87 29.57 -10.75
N ALA A 394 -16.37 30.09 -11.86
CA ALA A 394 -16.68 29.64 -13.19
C ALA A 394 -15.41 29.34 -13.99
N LEU A 395 -15.45 28.27 -14.77
CA LEU A 395 -14.48 28.01 -15.82
C LEU A 395 -15.16 27.98 -17.19
N ARG A 396 -14.44 28.45 -18.22
CA ARG A 396 -14.93 28.47 -19.59
C ARG A 396 -14.54 27.17 -20.29
N VAL A 397 -15.54 26.47 -20.84
CA VAL A 397 -15.37 25.19 -21.53
C VAL A 397 -15.97 25.28 -22.92
N LYS A 398 -15.21 24.81 -23.92
CA LYS A 398 -15.66 24.74 -25.32
C LYS A 398 -16.57 23.53 -25.50
N ILE A 399 -17.85 23.76 -25.69
CA ILE A 399 -18.88 22.72 -25.84
C ILE A 399 -19.63 22.96 -27.15
N ARG A 400 -19.86 21.88 -27.91
CA ARG A 400 -20.70 21.93 -29.10
C ARG A 400 -22.16 22.05 -28.69
N ASP A 401 -22.80 23.09 -29.20
CA ASP A 401 -24.21 23.37 -29.00
C ASP A 401 -25.07 22.37 -29.80
N ALA A 402 -26.08 21.79 -29.15
CA ALA A 402 -26.91 20.76 -29.76
C ALA A 402 -27.70 21.30 -30.96
N ASP A 403 -28.21 22.52 -30.86
CA ASP A 403 -29.08 23.14 -31.86
C ASP A 403 -28.29 23.71 -33.04
N SER A 404 -27.27 24.52 -32.77
CA SER A 404 -26.50 25.21 -33.81
C SER A 404 -25.33 24.39 -34.37
N ARG A 405 -24.98 23.26 -33.74
CA ARG A 405 -23.77 22.45 -34.02
C ARG A 405 -22.44 23.21 -33.97
N MET A 406 -22.44 24.48 -33.57
CA MET A 406 -21.26 25.32 -33.39
C MET A 406 -20.63 25.08 -32.01
N VAL A 407 -19.32 25.19 -31.92
CA VAL A 407 -18.61 25.13 -30.64
C VAL A 407 -18.72 26.49 -29.97
N LYS A 408 -19.44 26.56 -28.85
CA LYS A 408 -19.60 27.75 -28.01
C LYS A 408 -18.72 27.64 -26.77
N ASN A 409 -18.30 28.78 -26.24
CA ASN A 409 -17.51 28.83 -25.00
C ASN A 409 -18.45 29.05 -23.80
N LYS A 410 -18.98 27.95 -23.24
CA LYS A 410 -19.97 27.99 -22.16
C LYS A 410 -19.29 28.17 -20.80
N ALA A 411 -19.98 28.81 -19.85
CA ALA A 411 -19.53 28.88 -18.47
C ALA A 411 -19.97 27.63 -17.71
N VAL A 412 -19.04 27.02 -16.98
CA VAL A 412 -19.31 25.95 -16.03
C VAL A 412 -19.09 26.50 -14.64
N TYR A 413 -20.17 26.61 -13.88
CA TYR A 413 -20.20 27.12 -12.52
C TYR A 413 -20.00 26.00 -11.52
N ILE A 414 -19.21 26.28 -10.50
CA ILE A 414 -18.88 25.35 -9.42
C ILE A 414 -19.06 26.06 -8.09
N ALA A 415 -19.73 25.38 -7.15
CA ALA A 415 -19.81 25.79 -5.77
C ALA A 415 -18.87 24.93 -4.91
N LEU A 416 -17.84 25.53 -4.32
CA LEU A 416 -16.90 24.87 -3.40
C LEU A 416 -17.27 25.27 -1.97
N GLY A 417 -17.79 24.31 -1.20
CA GLY A 417 -18.11 24.48 0.22
C GLY A 417 -16.93 24.14 1.12
N VAL A 418 -16.87 24.80 2.28
CA VAL A 418 -16.07 24.39 3.43
C VAL A 418 -17.03 23.92 4.51
N THR A 419 -16.87 22.69 4.99
CA THR A 419 -17.71 22.11 6.04
C THR A 419 -17.36 22.69 7.42
N ARG A 420 -18.16 22.37 8.45
CA ARG A 420 -17.90 22.75 9.85
C ARG A 420 -16.57 22.19 10.38
N GLU A 421 -16.14 21.06 9.85
CA GLU A 421 -14.89 20.37 10.19
C GLU A 421 -13.69 20.97 9.44
N GLY A 422 -13.94 21.85 8.46
CA GLY A 422 -12.92 22.51 7.66
C GLY A 422 -12.49 21.72 6.43
N GLU A 423 -13.29 20.74 6.04
CA GLU A 423 -13.07 19.97 4.81
C GLU A 423 -13.65 20.71 3.62
N ARG A 424 -13.03 20.53 2.44
CA ARG A 424 -13.50 21.14 1.20
C ARG A 424 -14.25 20.11 0.39
N GLU A 425 -15.44 20.47 -0.08
CA GLU A 425 -16.21 19.64 -0.99
C GLU A 425 -16.91 20.48 -2.06
N VAL A 426 -17.15 19.89 -3.23
CA VAL A 426 -17.86 20.55 -4.32
C VAL A 426 -19.35 20.27 -4.17
N LEU A 427 -20.13 21.32 -3.87
CA LEU A 427 -21.57 21.21 -3.62
C LEU A 427 -22.35 20.96 -4.90
N GLY A 428 -21.93 21.53 -6.02
CA GLY A 428 -22.61 21.34 -7.30
C GLY A 428 -21.87 21.92 -8.49
N LEU A 429 -22.41 21.61 -9.68
CA LEU A 429 -21.88 21.97 -10.98
C LEU A 429 -23.03 22.29 -11.93
N TRP A 430 -22.96 23.46 -12.58
CA TRP A 430 -24.00 23.94 -13.50
C TRP A 430 -23.39 24.49 -14.78
N ILE A 431 -23.89 24.05 -15.93
CA ILE A 431 -23.53 24.57 -17.25
C ILE A 431 -24.66 25.49 -17.69
N ALA A 432 -24.33 26.73 -18.07
CA ALA A 432 -25.33 27.68 -18.51
C ALA A 432 -24.90 28.42 -19.78
N ASP A 433 -25.88 28.69 -20.64
CA ASP A 433 -25.72 29.55 -21.82
C ASP A 433 -25.81 31.03 -21.50
N ASN A 434 -26.56 31.41 -20.45
CA ASN A 434 -26.77 32.81 -20.10
C ASN A 434 -26.83 33.02 -18.57
N GLU A 435 -26.22 34.11 -18.12
CA GLU A 435 -25.91 34.37 -16.70
C GLU A 435 -26.96 35.34 -16.10
N GLY A 436 -28.21 34.89 -16.01
CA GLY A 436 -29.33 35.71 -15.52
C GLY A 436 -29.72 35.46 -14.05
N ALA A 437 -30.39 36.42 -13.42
CA ALA A 437 -30.89 36.29 -12.04
C ALA A 437 -31.77 35.04 -11.81
N LYS A 438 -32.58 34.66 -12.82
CA LYS A 438 -33.41 33.44 -12.76
C LYS A 438 -32.58 32.16 -12.65
N PHE A 439 -31.44 32.10 -13.37
CA PHE A 439 -30.52 30.96 -13.30
C PHE A 439 -29.93 30.85 -11.90
N TRP A 440 -29.41 31.95 -11.35
CA TRP A 440 -28.83 31.95 -10.00
C TRP A 440 -29.83 31.58 -8.92
N LEU A 441 -31.07 32.07 -9.01
CA LEU A 441 -32.12 31.69 -8.08
C LEU A 441 -32.44 30.19 -8.16
N SER A 442 -32.42 29.58 -9.36
CA SER A 442 -32.60 28.14 -9.51
C SER A 442 -31.47 27.33 -8.87
N VAL A 443 -30.22 27.78 -9.01
CA VAL A 443 -29.05 27.16 -8.38
C VAL A 443 -29.16 27.22 -6.85
N MET A 444 -29.55 28.36 -6.28
CA MET A 444 -29.72 28.49 -4.83
C MET A 444 -30.88 27.63 -4.30
N ASN A 445 -32.00 27.58 -5.02
CA ASN A 445 -33.12 26.72 -4.67
C ASN A 445 -32.76 25.23 -4.73
N GLU A 446 -31.93 24.81 -5.68
CA GLU A 446 -31.43 23.44 -5.75
C GLU A 446 -30.60 23.09 -4.50
N LEU A 447 -29.65 23.95 -4.10
CA LEU A 447 -28.86 23.74 -2.88
C LEU A 447 -29.77 23.60 -1.65
N ARG A 448 -30.81 24.43 -1.55
CA ARG A 448 -31.78 24.38 -0.46
C ARG A 448 -32.60 23.09 -0.46
N ASN A 449 -33.07 22.65 -1.63
CA ASN A 449 -33.82 21.40 -1.79
C ASN A 449 -32.97 20.17 -1.43
N ARG A 450 -31.64 20.28 -1.56
CA ARG A 450 -30.69 19.23 -1.18
C ARG A 450 -30.33 19.22 0.30
N GLY A 451 -30.83 20.17 1.09
CA GLY A 451 -30.70 20.16 2.56
C GLY A 451 -29.96 21.37 3.14
N VAL A 452 -29.37 22.23 2.31
CA VAL A 452 -28.71 23.45 2.81
C VAL A 452 -29.76 24.41 3.37
N GLN A 453 -29.65 24.72 4.65
CA GLN A 453 -30.53 25.66 5.35
C GLN A 453 -29.85 27.00 5.55
N ASP A 454 -28.53 27.01 5.68
CA ASP A 454 -27.78 28.22 5.96
C ASP A 454 -26.39 28.27 5.30
N ILE A 455 -25.99 29.47 4.89
CA ILE A 455 -24.66 29.80 4.40
C ILE A 455 -24.20 31.04 5.15
N LEU A 456 -23.08 30.97 5.88
CA LEU A 456 -22.63 32.13 6.65
C LEU A 456 -21.96 33.16 5.75
N ILE A 457 -21.03 32.71 4.90
CA ILE A 457 -20.29 33.55 3.96
C ILE A 457 -20.37 32.96 2.56
N ALA A 458 -20.91 33.73 1.62
CA ALA A 458 -20.89 33.39 0.20
C ALA A 458 -19.90 34.28 -0.55
N VAL A 459 -18.86 33.68 -1.13
CA VAL A 459 -17.83 34.37 -1.92
C VAL A 459 -18.16 34.22 -3.40
N VAL A 460 -18.45 35.34 -4.08
CA VAL A 460 -18.89 35.34 -5.49
C VAL A 460 -18.04 36.24 -6.36
N ASP A 461 -17.90 35.88 -7.64
CA ASP A 461 -17.47 36.86 -8.64
C ASP A 461 -18.60 37.89 -8.84
N GLY A 462 -18.27 39.15 -9.17
CA GLY A 462 -19.19 40.31 -9.16
C GLY A 462 -20.27 40.29 -10.26
N LEU A 463 -20.92 39.14 -10.47
CA LEU A 463 -21.93 38.88 -11.47
C LEU A 463 -23.25 39.53 -11.07
N LYS A 464 -23.86 40.22 -12.02
CA LYS A 464 -25.10 40.97 -11.82
C LYS A 464 -26.26 40.04 -11.47
N GLY A 465 -27.00 40.34 -10.40
CA GLY A 465 -28.16 39.55 -9.98
C GLY A 465 -27.81 38.31 -9.14
N PHE A 466 -26.52 38.03 -8.91
CA PHE A 466 -26.09 36.86 -8.14
C PHE A 466 -26.16 37.10 -6.61
N PRO A 467 -25.66 38.24 -6.07
CA PRO A 467 -25.85 38.57 -4.64
C PRO A 467 -27.33 38.59 -4.22
N GLU A 468 -28.21 39.11 -5.07
CA GLU A 468 -29.65 39.19 -4.82
C GLU A 468 -30.29 37.79 -4.81
N ALA A 469 -29.84 36.88 -5.67
CA ALA A 469 -30.31 35.49 -5.67
C ALA A 469 -29.89 34.74 -4.39
N ILE A 470 -28.65 34.95 -3.91
CA ILE A 470 -28.17 34.36 -2.65
C ILE A 470 -28.99 34.86 -1.48
N THR A 471 -29.14 36.18 -1.34
CA THR A 471 -29.90 36.78 -0.23
C THR A 471 -31.41 36.51 -0.31
N THR A 472 -31.95 36.23 -1.50
CA THR A 472 -33.34 35.75 -1.63
C THR A 472 -33.52 34.34 -1.06
N ALA A 473 -32.55 33.44 -1.30
CA ALA A 473 -32.63 32.05 -0.84
C ALA A 473 -32.16 31.87 0.61
N PHE A 474 -31.14 32.63 1.02
CA PHE A 474 -30.47 32.59 2.31
C PHE A 474 -30.31 34.03 2.85
N PRO A 475 -31.36 34.63 3.43
CA PRO A 475 -31.42 36.06 3.76
C PRO A 475 -30.34 36.57 4.71
N GLU A 476 -29.85 35.70 5.60
CA GLU A 476 -28.84 36.07 6.59
C GLU A 476 -27.40 35.80 6.12
N THR A 477 -27.19 35.43 4.85
CA THR A 477 -25.85 35.18 4.29
C THR A 477 -25.09 36.48 4.09
N MET A 478 -23.84 36.53 4.56
CA MET A 478 -22.93 37.61 4.19
C MET A 478 -22.35 37.34 2.80
N VAL A 479 -22.80 38.10 1.81
CA VAL A 479 -22.27 38.03 0.45
C VAL A 479 -21.00 38.89 0.35
N GLN A 480 -19.94 38.28 -0.15
CA GLN A 480 -18.65 38.93 -0.36
C GLN A 480 -18.18 38.78 -1.81
N THR A 481 -17.79 39.90 -2.43
CA THR A 481 -17.11 39.87 -3.73
C THR A 481 -15.72 39.25 -3.61
N CYS A 482 -15.40 38.27 -4.45
CA CYS A 482 -14.13 37.59 -4.38
C CYS A 482 -12.95 38.52 -4.71
N ILE A 483 -12.11 38.79 -3.70
CA ILE A 483 -10.90 39.61 -3.85
C ILE A 483 -9.96 39.01 -4.90
N VAL A 484 -9.89 37.68 -5.00
CA VAL A 484 -9.07 36.99 -6.01
C VAL A 484 -9.52 37.35 -7.44
N HIS A 485 -10.83 37.34 -7.70
CA HIS A 485 -11.38 37.73 -9.00
C HIS A 485 -11.16 39.21 -9.28
N LEU A 486 -11.32 40.07 -8.27
CA LEU A 486 -11.10 41.50 -8.40
C LEU A 486 -9.64 41.84 -8.72
N ILE A 487 -8.68 41.15 -8.09
CA ILE A 487 -7.25 41.24 -8.43
C ILE A 487 -7.01 40.74 -9.86
N ARG A 488 -7.56 39.57 -10.24
CA ARG A 488 -7.40 39.03 -11.60
C ARG A 488 -7.96 39.96 -12.67
N HIS A 489 -9.15 40.52 -12.44
CA HIS A 489 -9.76 41.52 -13.30
C HIS A 489 -8.85 42.75 -13.42
N SER A 490 -8.28 43.22 -12.32
CA SER A 490 -7.30 44.32 -12.32
C SER A 490 -6.06 43.99 -13.17
N MET A 491 -5.55 42.75 -13.10
CA MET A 491 -4.39 42.29 -13.89
C MET A 491 -4.65 42.24 -15.40
N ASN A 492 -5.92 42.20 -15.85
CA ASN A 492 -6.26 42.20 -17.28
C ASN A 492 -5.99 43.56 -17.93
N PHE A 493 -6.02 44.65 -17.17
CA PHE A 493 -5.65 45.99 -17.65
C PHE A 493 -4.13 46.21 -17.66
N CYS A 494 -3.37 45.36 -16.94
CA CYS A 494 -1.95 45.55 -16.71
C CYS A 494 -1.10 44.91 -17.81
N SER A 495 -0.02 45.61 -18.20
CA SER A 495 1.02 45.01 -19.04
C SER A 495 1.76 43.91 -18.25
N TRP A 496 2.31 42.90 -18.94
CA TRP A 496 3.00 41.79 -18.28
C TRP A 496 4.15 42.26 -17.37
N LYS A 497 4.89 43.32 -17.75
CA LYS A 497 6.02 43.86 -16.99
C LYS A 497 5.58 44.49 -15.66
N ASP A 498 4.39 45.09 -15.63
CA ASP A 498 3.91 45.85 -14.48
C ASP A 498 3.09 45.00 -13.50
N ARG A 499 2.61 43.82 -13.91
CA ARG A 499 1.75 42.93 -13.08
C ARG A 499 2.30 42.68 -11.68
N LYS A 500 3.62 42.46 -11.56
CA LYS A 500 4.25 42.20 -10.24
C LYS A 500 4.18 43.42 -9.33
N ALA A 501 4.42 44.61 -9.85
CA ALA A 501 4.37 45.86 -9.09
C ALA A 501 2.93 46.21 -8.73
N VAL A 502 2.00 46.15 -9.69
CA VAL A 502 0.58 46.42 -9.46
C VAL A 502 -0.01 45.45 -8.43
N ALA A 503 0.31 44.15 -8.51
CA ALA A 503 -0.16 43.18 -7.52
C ALA A 503 0.37 43.46 -6.10
N ALA A 504 1.61 43.96 -5.99
CA ALA A 504 2.19 44.36 -4.71
C ALA A 504 1.49 45.61 -4.15
N ASP A 505 1.13 46.57 -5.00
CA ASP A 505 0.45 47.80 -4.59
C ASP A 505 -1.06 47.61 -4.33
N LEU A 506 -1.69 46.57 -4.89
CA LEU A 506 -3.06 46.18 -4.54
C LEU A 506 -3.15 45.48 -3.18
N ARG A 507 -2.02 44.94 -2.67
CA ARG A 507 -1.97 44.16 -1.44
C ARG A 507 -2.37 44.94 -0.18
N PRO A 508 -1.88 46.18 0.04
CA PRO A 508 -2.30 47.01 1.16
C PRO A 508 -3.81 47.22 1.26
N ILE A 509 -4.54 47.20 0.14
CA ILE A 509 -6.00 47.41 0.12
C ILE A 509 -6.69 46.28 0.90
N TYR A 510 -6.46 45.02 0.53
CA TYR A 510 -7.12 43.88 1.18
C TYR A 510 -6.38 43.36 2.44
N GLU A 511 -5.18 43.85 2.75
CA GLU A 511 -4.54 43.60 4.05
C GLU A 511 -4.87 44.68 5.10
N ALA A 512 -5.56 45.75 4.71
CA ALA A 512 -5.94 46.83 5.62
C ALA A 512 -6.78 46.33 6.80
N PRO A 513 -6.61 46.90 8.01
CA PRO A 513 -7.35 46.48 9.19
C PRO A 513 -8.85 46.78 9.08
N THR A 514 -9.21 47.93 8.51
CA THR A 514 -10.60 48.41 8.39
C THR A 514 -10.93 48.84 6.95
N ALA A 515 -12.23 49.00 6.66
CA ALA A 515 -12.70 49.42 5.34
C ALA A 515 -12.29 50.87 5.01
N GLU A 516 -12.18 51.75 6.02
CA GLU A 516 -11.75 53.14 5.85
C GLU A 516 -10.28 53.21 5.43
N GLU A 517 -9.41 52.45 6.11
CA GLU A 517 -8.00 52.38 5.72
C GLU A 517 -7.84 51.71 4.34
N ALA A 518 -8.65 50.71 4.02
CA ALA A 518 -8.66 50.11 2.69
C ALA A 518 -9.04 51.11 1.59
N ALA A 519 -10.03 51.97 1.84
CA ALA A 519 -10.43 53.02 0.92
C ALA A 519 -9.30 54.03 0.69
N ARG A 520 -8.60 54.42 1.76
CA ARG A 520 -7.41 55.27 1.69
C ARG A 520 -6.28 54.62 0.89
N GLN A 521 -6.04 53.31 1.09
CA GLN A 521 -5.06 52.56 0.30
C GLN A 521 -5.46 52.46 -1.18
N LEU A 522 -6.75 52.39 -1.48
CA LEU A 522 -7.24 52.44 -2.86
C LEU A 522 -7.00 53.80 -3.52
N GLU A 523 -7.13 54.90 -2.77
CA GLU A 523 -6.77 56.25 -3.24
C GLU A 523 -5.26 56.36 -3.52
N VAL A 524 -4.41 55.89 -2.60
CA VAL A 524 -2.94 55.85 -2.80
C VAL A 524 -2.57 55.00 -4.02
N PHE A 525 -3.25 53.88 -4.22
CA PHE A 525 -3.08 53.05 -5.40
C PHE A 525 -3.47 53.80 -6.68
N GLU A 526 -4.59 54.52 -6.67
CA GLU A 526 -5.08 55.30 -7.80
C GLU A 526 -4.13 56.45 -8.15
N GLU A 527 -3.63 57.20 -7.16
CA GLU A 527 -2.65 58.28 -7.39
C GLU A 527 -1.42 57.77 -8.16
N LYS A 528 -0.94 56.58 -7.81
CA LYS A 528 0.23 55.97 -8.46
C LYS A 528 -0.07 55.43 -9.86
N TRP A 529 -1.23 54.78 -10.05
CA TRP A 529 -1.50 53.98 -11.25
C TRP A 529 -2.52 54.59 -12.21
N ALA A 530 -3.28 55.62 -11.84
CA ALA A 530 -4.35 56.20 -12.68
C ALA A 530 -3.84 56.69 -14.04
N GLY A 531 -2.62 57.25 -14.09
CA GLY A 531 -2.02 57.71 -15.35
C GLY A 531 -1.74 56.59 -16.36
N LYS A 532 -1.59 55.34 -15.91
CA LYS A 532 -1.25 54.18 -16.76
C LYS A 532 -2.39 53.16 -16.87
N TYR A 533 -3.15 52.97 -15.79
CA TYR A 533 -4.24 51.99 -15.66
C TYR A 533 -5.48 52.61 -14.99
N PRO A 534 -6.15 53.58 -15.66
CA PRO A 534 -7.24 54.35 -15.07
C PRO A 534 -8.49 53.52 -14.72
N SER A 535 -8.61 52.31 -15.27
CA SER A 535 -9.79 51.46 -15.08
C SER A 535 -9.78 50.62 -13.80
N ILE A 536 -8.64 50.48 -13.11
CA ILE A 536 -8.52 49.57 -11.96
C ILE A 536 -9.29 50.11 -10.75
N ALA A 537 -8.96 51.31 -10.26
CA ALA A 537 -9.60 51.85 -9.05
C ALA A 537 -11.14 52.03 -9.19
N PRO A 538 -11.68 52.54 -10.32
CA PRO A 538 -13.12 52.57 -10.55
C PRO A 538 -13.78 51.18 -10.51
N ALA A 539 -13.10 50.13 -10.98
CA ALA A 539 -13.63 48.77 -10.94
C ALA A 539 -13.79 48.26 -9.50
N TRP A 540 -12.87 48.62 -8.59
CA TRP A 540 -12.99 48.32 -7.15
C TRP A 540 -14.11 49.14 -6.50
N ARG A 541 -14.20 50.45 -6.78
CA ARG A 541 -15.24 51.32 -6.22
C ARG A 541 -16.66 50.88 -6.59
N ARG A 542 -16.85 50.36 -7.80
CA ARG A 542 -18.16 49.89 -8.28
C ARG A 542 -18.75 48.74 -7.46
N VAL A 543 -17.90 47.90 -6.88
CA VAL A 543 -18.31 46.74 -6.07
C VAL A 543 -17.91 46.91 -4.60
N TRP A 544 -17.67 48.15 -4.16
CA TRP A 544 -17.09 48.42 -2.84
C TRP A 544 -18.02 48.03 -1.69
N ALA A 545 -19.33 48.18 -1.89
CA ALA A 545 -20.34 47.77 -0.92
C ALA A 545 -20.26 46.26 -0.65
N GLU A 546 -20.04 45.46 -1.70
CA GLU A 546 -19.87 44.01 -1.64
C GLU A 546 -18.43 43.58 -1.31
N VAL A 547 -17.46 44.51 -1.26
CA VAL A 547 -16.11 44.27 -0.78
C VAL A 547 -15.98 44.58 0.72
N THR A 548 -16.76 45.53 1.22
CA THR A 548 -16.70 45.99 2.62
C THR A 548 -16.89 44.86 3.66
N PRO A 549 -17.80 43.88 3.50
CA PRO A 549 -17.97 42.76 4.43
C PRO A 549 -16.68 41.99 4.72
N PHE A 550 -15.76 41.93 3.75
CA PHE A 550 -14.44 41.33 3.91
C PHE A 550 -13.66 41.82 5.13
N TYR A 551 -13.77 43.11 5.44
CA TYR A 551 -13.04 43.71 6.56
C TYR A 551 -13.69 43.43 7.92
N ALA A 552 -14.93 42.94 7.96
CA ALA A 552 -15.53 42.47 9.21
C ALA A 552 -14.92 41.13 9.68
N PHE A 553 -14.31 40.36 8.76
CA PHE A 553 -13.72 39.08 9.08
C PHE A 553 -12.33 39.19 9.70
N SER A 554 -11.95 38.22 10.52
CA SER A 554 -10.61 38.13 11.08
C SER A 554 -9.55 37.81 10.03
N ALA A 555 -8.27 38.03 10.34
CA ALA A 555 -7.17 37.65 9.45
C ALA A 555 -7.19 36.16 9.06
N ALA A 556 -7.61 35.26 9.94
CA ALA A 556 -7.70 33.83 9.67
C ALA A 556 -8.79 33.51 8.65
N ILE A 557 -10.00 34.08 8.82
CA ILE A 557 -11.11 33.92 7.87
C ILE A 557 -10.76 34.58 6.54
N ARG A 558 -10.25 35.82 6.56
CA ARG A 558 -9.80 36.55 5.36
C ARG A 558 -8.85 35.67 4.54
N LYS A 559 -7.83 35.08 5.17
CA LYS A 559 -6.85 34.24 4.47
C LYS A 559 -7.47 33.02 3.78
N ILE A 560 -8.59 32.49 4.27
CA ILE A 560 -9.34 31.40 3.62
C ILE A 560 -10.11 31.89 2.38
N ILE A 561 -10.68 33.09 2.44
CA ILE A 561 -11.51 33.64 1.36
C ILE A 561 -10.72 34.37 0.26
N TYR A 562 -9.56 34.98 0.57
CA TYR A 562 -8.70 35.63 -0.46
C TYR A 562 -7.53 34.77 -0.93
N THR A 563 -7.31 33.57 -0.37
CA THR A 563 -6.25 32.69 -0.88
C THR A 563 -6.60 32.19 -2.27
N THR A 564 -5.68 32.38 -3.21
CA THR A 564 -5.78 31.78 -4.54
C THR A 564 -5.84 30.26 -4.46
N ASN A 565 -5.24 29.63 -3.44
CA ASN A 565 -5.08 28.18 -3.37
C ASN A 565 -6.39 27.40 -3.23
N ALA A 566 -7.46 27.98 -2.66
CA ALA A 566 -8.69 27.23 -2.42
C ALA A 566 -9.33 26.81 -3.74
N VAL A 567 -9.63 27.79 -4.59
CA VAL A 567 -10.29 27.59 -5.88
C VAL A 567 -9.29 27.28 -6.99
N GLU A 568 -8.09 27.87 -6.97
CA GLU A 568 -7.09 27.64 -8.03
C GLU A 568 -6.59 26.20 -8.04
N SER A 569 -6.56 25.53 -6.88
CA SER A 569 -6.14 24.12 -6.84
C SER A 569 -7.13 23.21 -7.59
N LEU A 570 -8.44 23.45 -7.43
CA LEU A 570 -9.49 22.75 -8.18
C LEU A 570 -9.48 23.15 -9.65
N ASN A 571 -9.48 24.45 -9.94
CA ASN A 571 -9.44 24.95 -11.32
C ASN A 571 -8.21 24.47 -12.08
N ARG A 572 -7.05 24.34 -11.44
CA ARG A 572 -5.83 23.80 -12.07
C ARG A 572 -6.01 22.34 -12.46
N VAL A 573 -6.63 21.52 -11.60
CA VAL A 573 -6.93 20.12 -11.89
C VAL A 573 -7.92 20.04 -13.06
N LEU A 574 -9.01 20.80 -13.01
CA LEU A 574 -10.01 20.83 -14.07
C LEU A 574 -9.42 21.30 -15.39
N ARG A 575 -8.69 22.43 -15.41
CA ARG A 575 -8.03 22.93 -16.63
C ARG A 575 -7.04 21.92 -17.20
N LYS A 576 -6.28 21.21 -16.35
CA LYS A 576 -5.34 20.17 -16.80
C LYS A 576 -6.09 19.03 -17.51
N THR A 577 -7.17 18.53 -16.90
CA THR A 577 -7.97 17.43 -17.46
C THR A 577 -8.73 17.84 -18.72
N LEU A 578 -9.25 19.06 -18.77
CA LEU A 578 -10.04 19.56 -19.90
C LEU A 578 -9.17 19.95 -21.11
N LYS A 579 -7.92 20.36 -20.90
CA LYS A 579 -7.02 20.82 -21.98
C LYS A 579 -6.77 19.75 -23.04
N THR A 580 -6.80 18.46 -22.68
CA THR A 580 -6.53 17.36 -23.62
C THR A 580 -7.64 17.14 -24.65
N LYS A 581 -8.86 17.62 -24.40
CA LYS A 581 -10.04 17.36 -25.25
C LYS A 581 -10.27 18.38 -26.37
N GLY A 582 -9.75 19.61 -26.22
CA GLY A 582 -9.98 20.71 -27.17
C GLY A 582 -11.42 21.27 -27.16
N SER A 583 -12.42 20.46 -27.47
CA SER A 583 -13.85 20.77 -27.39
C SER A 583 -14.70 19.54 -27.10
N PHE A 584 -15.80 19.69 -26.36
CA PHE A 584 -16.72 18.60 -26.03
C PHE A 584 -17.86 18.48 -27.04
N PRO A 585 -18.30 17.25 -27.38
CA PRO A 585 -19.40 17.02 -28.32
C PRO A 585 -20.79 17.34 -27.73
N THR A 586 -20.96 17.21 -26.42
CA THR A 586 -22.21 17.47 -25.69
C THR A 586 -21.90 18.02 -24.30
N GLU A 587 -22.89 18.64 -23.66
CA GLU A 587 -22.79 19.06 -22.25
C GLU A 587 -22.58 17.88 -21.31
N GLU A 588 -23.30 16.77 -21.52
CA GLU A 588 -23.15 15.55 -20.73
C GLU A 588 -21.71 15.01 -20.74
N ALA A 589 -21.04 15.06 -21.90
CA ALA A 589 -19.64 14.65 -22.00
C ALA A 589 -18.70 15.55 -21.19
N ALA A 590 -18.98 16.85 -21.15
CA ALA A 590 -18.23 17.79 -20.31
C ALA A 590 -18.49 17.51 -18.83
N THR A 591 -19.76 17.35 -18.44
CA THR A 591 -20.20 17.05 -17.08
C THR A 591 -19.55 15.78 -16.54
N LYS A 592 -19.56 14.67 -17.31
CA LYS A 592 -18.91 13.41 -16.93
C LYS A 592 -17.44 13.61 -16.53
N LEU A 593 -16.67 14.27 -17.41
CA LEU A 593 -15.24 14.40 -17.20
C LEU A 593 -14.93 15.34 -16.04
N ILE A 594 -15.71 16.43 -15.89
CA ILE A 594 -15.54 17.36 -14.78
C ILE A 594 -15.90 16.67 -13.45
N PHE A 595 -16.99 15.91 -13.40
CA PHE A 595 -17.37 15.11 -12.24
C PHE A 595 -16.26 14.11 -11.84
N LEU A 596 -15.72 13.35 -12.79
CA LEU A 596 -14.63 12.40 -12.52
C LEU A 596 -13.37 13.11 -11.99
N ALA A 597 -13.06 14.30 -12.51
CA ALA A 597 -11.95 15.11 -12.03
C ALA A 597 -12.19 15.66 -10.61
N ILE A 598 -13.42 16.08 -10.29
CA ILE A 598 -13.84 16.50 -8.94
C ILE A 598 -13.71 15.33 -7.96
N ARG A 599 -14.28 14.17 -8.29
CA ARG A 599 -14.21 12.96 -7.45
C ARG A 599 -12.77 12.56 -7.13
N ASN A 600 -11.88 12.66 -8.11
CA ASN A 600 -10.44 12.39 -7.88
C ASN A 600 -9.76 13.48 -7.04
N PHE A 601 -10.19 14.74 -7.14
CA PHE A 601 -9.69 15.83 -6.30
C PHE A 601 -10.12 15.65 -4.83
N GLU A 602 -11.37 15.26 -4.58
CA GLU A 602 -11.94 15.09 -3.23
C GLU A 602 -11.32 13.91 -2.46
N LYS A 603 -10.93 12.82 -3.14
CA LYS A 603 -10.18 11.69 -2.54
C LYS A 603 -8.89 12.11 -1.82
N GLY A 604 -8.34 13.27 -2.17
CA GLY A 604 -7.11 13.80 -1.59
C GLY A 604 -7.26 14.52 -0.25
N GLY A 605 -8.47 14.60 0.33
CA GLY A 605 -8.75 15.06 1.70
C GLY A 605 -7.95 16.30 2.12
N ARG A 606 -8.37 17.50 1.68
CA ARG A 606 -7.65 18.75 2.00
C ARG A 606 -8.41 19.60 3.00
N ALA A 607 -8.10 19.41 4.28
CA ALA A 607 -8.51 20.32 5.33
C ALA A 607 -7.93 21.73 5.09
N VAL A 608 -8.71 22.75 5.43
CA VAL A 608 -8.27 24.14 5.38
C VAL A 608 -7.25 24.39 6.49
N ARG A 609 -6.02 24.79 6.13
CA ARG A 609 -4.90 24.92 7.08
C ARG A 609 -5.18 25.90 8.22
N GLU A 610 -5.86 27.00 7.93
CA GLU A 610 -6.21 28.04 8.90
C GLU A 610 -7.50 27.74 9.68
N TRP A 611 -8.11 26.56 9.50
CA TRP A 611 -9.47 26.29 9.96
C TRP A 611 -9.65 26.43 11.47
N VAL A 612 -8.74 25.87 12.27
CA VAL A 612 -8.89 25.89 13.75
C VAL A 612 -9.00 27.31 14.30
N ALA A 613 -8.21 28.25 13.77
CA ALA A 613 -8.27 29.65 14.17
C ALA A 613 -9.54 30.36 13.64
N ALA A 614 -9.92 30.08 12.39
CA ALA A 614 -11.11 30.67 11.78
C ALA A 614 -12.42 30.15 12.42
N ARG A 615 -12.50 28.86 12.76
CA ARG A 615 -13.67 28.19 13.32
C ARG A 615 -14.19 28.86 14.58
N ASN A 616 -13.29 29.14 15.54
CA ASN A 616 -13.67 29.76 16.81
C ASN A 616 -14.24 31.16 16.60
N GLN A 617 -13.71 31.90 15.62
CA GLN A 617 -14.18 33.25 15.30
C GLN A 617 -15.50 33.22 14.53
N LEU A 618 -15.69 32.26 13.61
CA LEU A 618 -16.96 32.03 12.93
C LEU A 618 -18.06 31.67 13.93
N ALA A 619 -17.77 30.80 14.91
CA ALA A 619 -18.71 30.44 15.96
C ALA A 619 -19.14 31.64 16.83
N ILE A 620 -18.24 32.58 17.09
CA ILE A 620 -18.56 33.82 17.84
C ILE A 620 -19.33 34.81 16.96
N MET A 621 -18.87 35.04 15.72
CA MET A 621 -19.45 36.02 14.80
C MET A 621 -20.86 35.63 14.33
N PHE A 622 -21.12 34.34 14.19
CA PHE A 622 -22.40 33.76 13.76
C PHE A 622 -22.98 32.87 14.86
N ALA A 623 -22.95 33.37 16.11
CA ALA A 623 -23.47 32.68 17.27
C ALA A 623 -24.94 32.25 17.06
N GLY A 624 -25.24 30.98 17.36
CA GLY A 624 -26.58 30.40 17.16
C GLY A 624 -26.88 29.93 15.74
N ARG A 625 -26.00 30.18 14.77
CA ARG A 625 -26.10 29.67 13.38
C ARG A 625 -25.01 28.66 13.04
N PHE A 626 -23.79 28.89 13.54
CA PHE A 626 -22.66 27.98 13.30
C PHE A 626 -22.85 26.59 13.94
N ASP A 627 -23.60 26.53 15.06
CA ASP A 627 -23.82 25.30 15.82
C ASP A 627 -25.19 24.64 15.61
N ALA A 628 -26.05 25.22 14.75
CA ALA A 628 -27.46 24.89 14.60
C ALA A 628 -27.77 23.68 13.69
#